data_AF-A0A944D9E3-F1
#
_entry.id   AF-A0A944D9E3-F1
#
_cell.length_a   1.000
_cell.length_b   1.000
_cell.length_c   1.000
_cell.angle_alpha   90.00
_cell.angle_beta   90.00
_cell.angle_gamma   90.00
#
_symmetry.space_group_name_H-M   'P 1'
#
loop_
_entity.id
_entity.type
_entity.pdbx_description
1 polymer ?
#
loop_
_entity_poly.entity_id
_entity_poly.type
_entity_poly.pdbx_seq_one_letter_code
_entity_poly.pdbx_strand_id
1 'polypeptide(L)'
;MTNRIDTTALGIALLRVTLGIMFIAHALLKILVFTLPGTAGFFESVGLPGALAYVVAPMELLGGLALVAGLKTRWVSLALLPVLLGAASVHAGNGWVFSAANGGWEYPVYLAIAALAQVLLGSGAFALDNLRPHRHALIGQAA
;
A
#
# COMPACT_ATOMS: atom_id res chain seq x y z
N MET A 1 16.67 24.93 -19.42
CA MET A 1 16.66 24.20 -18.13
C MET A 1 16.24 22.76 -18.43
N THR A 2 17.19 21.84 -18.55
CA THR A 2 16.87 20.42 -18.73
C THR A 2 16.28 19.91 -17.42
N ASN A 3 15.00 19.51 -17.45
CA ASN A 3 14.29 18.94 -16.30
C ASN A 3 14.88 17.54 -16.04
N ARG A 4 16.03 17.48 -15.35
CA ARG A 4 16.67 16.22 -15.01
C ARG A 4 15.80 15.57 -13.93
N ILE A 5 15.05 14.54 -14.30
CA ILE A 5 14.29 13.78 -13.33
C ILE A 5 15.30 13.11 -12.38
N ASP A 6 15.19 13.44 -11.10
CA ASP A 6 16.00 12.85 -10.04
C ASP A 6 15.76 11.33 -9.95
N THR A 7 16.83 10.55 -10.03
CA THR A 7 16.78 9.08 -9.96
C THR A 7 16.26 8.59 -8.61
N THR A 8 16.48 9.35 -7.53
CA THR A 8 15.91 9.06 -6.21
C THR A 8 14.39 9.20 -6.25
N ALA A 9 13.88 10.32 -6.77
CA ALA A 9 12.44 10.53 -6.94
C ALA A 9 11.78 9.45 -7.83
N LEU A 10 12.47 8.97 -8.87
CA LEU A 10 12.02 7.84 -9.69
C LEU A 10 11.98 6.53 -8.91
N GLY A 11 13.01 6.23 -8.12
CA GLY A 11 13.05 5.03 -7.27
C GLY A 11 11.90 5.00 -6.24
N ILE A 12 11.60 6.14 -5.63
CA ILE A 12 10.47 6.27 -4.70
C ILE A 12 9.14 6.09 -5.43
N ALA A 13 9.00 6.63 -6.65
CA ALA A 13 7.79 6.42 -7.45
C ALA A 13 7.61 4.95 -7.86
N LEU A 14 8.70 4.26 -8.20
CA LEU A 14 8.68 2.84 -8.52
C LEU A 14 8.20 2.00 -7.33
N LEU A 15 8.75 2.26 -6.13
CA LEU A 15 8.29 1.61 -4.90
C LEU A 15 6.79 1.89 -4.67
N ARG A 16 6.37 3.15 -4.80
CA ARG A 16 4.99 3.58 -4.56
C ARG A 16 4.00 2.87 -5.48
N VAL A 17 4.30 2.86 -6.78
CA VAL A 17 3.43 2.29 -7.81
C VAL A 17 3.37 0.78 -7.68
N THR A 18 4.50 0.10 -7.49
CA THR A 18 4.51 -1.35 -7.34
C THR A 18 3.81 -1.80 -6.05
N LEU A 19 4.02 -1.10 -4.94
CA LEU A 19 3.28 -1.33 -3.70
C LEU A 19 1.77 -1.13 -3.88
N GLY A 20 1.36 -0.04 -4.55
CA GLY A 20 -0.04 0.21 -4.88
C GLY A 20 -0.67 -0.88 -5.74
N ILE A 21 0.05 -1.36 -6.76
CA ILE A 21 -0.37 -2.49 -7.61
C ILE A 21 -0.56 -3.76 -6.78
N MET A 22 0.34 -4.03 -5.81
CA MET A 22 0.20 -5.20 -4.96
C MET A 22 -1.10 -5.18 -4.14
N PHE A 23 -1.46 -4.03 -3.57
CA PHE A 23 -2.74 -3.88 -2.87
C PHE A 23 -3.94 -4.05 -3.80
N ILE A 24 -3.90 -3.48 -5.01
CA ILE A 24 -4.97 -3.66 -6.00
C ILE A 24 -5.12 -5.14 -6.37
N ALA A 25 -4.02 -5.84 -6.63
CA ALA A 25 -4.06 -7.26 -6.97
C ALA A 25 -4.69 -8.11 -5.85
N HIS A 26 -4.33 -7.85 -4.59
CA HIS A 26 -4.91 -8.55 -3.44
C HIS A 26 -6.39 -8.20 -3.21
N ALA A 27 -6.79 -6.96 -3.47
CA ALA A 27 -8.19 -6.57 -3.42
C ALA A 27 -9.02 -7.27 -4.52
N LEU A 28 -8.50 -7.31 -5.75
CA LEU A 28 -9.16 -8.00 -6.86
C LEU A 28 -9.25 -9.51 -6.62
N LEU A 29 -8.25 -10.12 -5.99
CA LEU A 29 -8.33 -11.52 -5.54
C LEU A 29 -9.52 -11.71 -4.58
N LYS A 30 -9.65 -10.83 -3.58
CA LYS A 30 -10.76 -10.87 -2.62
C LYS A 30 -12.13 -10.62 -3.27
N ILE A 31 -12.21 -9.74 -4.26
CA ILE A 31 -13.48 -9.32 -4.87
C ILE A 31 -13.92 -10.26 -5.99
N LEU A 32 -13.01 -10.66 -6.88
CA LEU A 32 -13.32 -11.36 -8.13
C LEU A 32 -13.07 -12.86 -8.07
N VAL A 33 -12.09 -13.32 -7.28
CA VAL A 33 -11.69 -14.74 -7.24
C VAL A 33 -12.32 -15.43 -6.04
N PHE A 34 -12.05 -14.94 -4.84
CA PHE A 34 -12.65 -15.49 -3.62
C PHE A 34 -14.08 -15.01 -3.41
N THR A 35 -14.43 -13.85 -3.97
CA THR A 35 -15.61 -13.04 -3.62
C THR A 35 -15.57 -12.55 -2.17
N LEU A 36 -16.30 -11.46 -1.88
CA LEU A 36 -16.36 -10.94 -0.50
C LEU A 36 -16.92 -11.95 0.50
N PRO A 37 -17.98 -12.74 0.20
CA PRO A 37 -18.42 -13.82 1.07
C PRO A 37 -17.35 -14.90 1.30
N GLY A 38 -16.61 -15.31 0.26
CA GLY A 38 -15.55 -16.31 0.42
C GLY A 38 -14.37 -15.79 1.24
N THR A 39 -14.01 -14.51 1.08
CA THR A 39 -13.01 -13.84 1.92
C THR A 39 -13.48 -13.72 3.37
N ALA A 40 -14.76 -13.43 3.60
CA ALA A 40 -15.34 -13.41 4.94
C ALA A 40 -15.24 -14.78 5.62
N GLY A 41 -15.58 -15.87 4.89
CA GLY A 41 -15.42 -17.23 5.38
C GLY A 41 -13.95 -17.61 5.66
N PHE A 42 -13.01 -17.14 4.85
CA PHE A 42 -11.57 -17.30 5.14
C PHE A 42 -11.16 -16.56 6.42
N PHE A 43 -11.63 -15.33 6.63
CA PHE A 43 -11.34 -14.60 7.86
C PHE A 43 -11.88 -15.33 9.09
N GLU A 44 -13.11 -15.85 9.02
CA GLU A 44 -13.69 -16.65 10.10
C GLU A 44 -12.90 -17.93 10.38
N SER A 45 -12.40 -18.61 9.32
CA SER A 45 -11.62 -19.85 9.48
C SER A 45 -10.26 -19.63 10.17
N VAL A 46 -9.72 -18.40 10.10
CA VAL A 46 -8.49 -18.00 10.81
C VAL A 46 -8.75 -17.22 12.10
N GLY A 47 -10.00 -17.18 12.57
CA GLY A 47 -10.39 -16.57 13.85
C GLY A 47 -10.59 -15.05 13.81
N LEU A 48 -10.67 -14.45 12.63
CA LEU A 48 -11.00 -13.03 12.43
C LEU A 48 -12.50 -12.85 12.16
N PRO A 49 -13.10 -11.68 12.49
CA PRO A 49 -14.48 -11.40 12.11
C PRO A 49 -14.65 -11.34 10.59
N GLY A 50 -15.57 -12.15 10.03
CA GLY A 50 -15.84 -12.18 8.58
C GLY A 50 -16.24 -10.81 8.01
N ALA A 51 -16.88 -9.97 8.81
CA ALA A 51 -17.23 -8.59 8.45
C ALA A 51 -16.02 -7.73 8.03
N LEU A 52 -14.81 -8.06 8.49
CA LEU A 52 -13.59 -7.35 8.08
C LEU A 52 -13.32 -7.48 6.59
N ALA A 53 -13.80 -8.51 5.90
CA ALA A 53 -13.61 -8.66 4.45
C ALA A 53 -14.17 -7.47 3.67
N TYR A 54 -15.31 -6.93 4.13
CA TYR A 54 -15.99 -5.77 3.54
C TYR A 54 -15.31 -4.43 3.87
N VAL A 55 -14.33 -4.43 4.77
CA VAL A 55 -13.52 -3.26 5.12
C VAL A 55 -12.15 -3.36 4.46
N VAL A 56 -11.48 -4.51 4.59
CA VAL A 56 -10.13 -4.75 4.08
C VAL A 56 -10.10 -4.68 2.55
N ALA A 57 -11.02 -5.34 1.84
CA ALA A 57 -11.01 -5.34 0.37
C ALA A 57 -11.12 -3.92 -0.24
N PRO A 58 -12.08 -3.05 0.16
CA PRO A 58 -12.11 -1.69 -0.34
C PRO A 58 -10.95 -0.83 0.17
N MET A 59 -10.44 -1.05 1.39
CA MET A 59 -9.23 -0.36 1.86
C MET A 59 -8.03 -0.66 0.98
N GLU A 60 -7.79 -1.93 0.64
CA GLU A 60 -6.71 -2.33 -0.26
C GLU A 60 -6.91 -1.76 -1.66
N LEU A 61 -8.13 -1.82 -2.22
CA LEU A 61 -8.40 -1.30 -3.56
C LEU A 61 -8.20 0.22 -3.63
N LEU A 62 -8.88 0.98 -2.77
CA LEU A 62 -8.85 2.43 -2.77
C LEU A 62 -7.47 2.95 -2.34
N GLY A 63 -6.85 2.29 -1.35
CA GLY A 63 -5.50 2.61 -0.91
C GLY A 63 -4.46 2.34 -1.99
N GLY A 64 -4.56 1.20 -2.67
CA GLY A 64 -3.68 0.85 -3.79
C GLY A 64 -3.81 1.84 -4.95
N LEU A 65 -5.03 2.21 -5.34
CA LEU A 65 -5.28 3.25 -6.35
C LEU A 65 -4.71 4.61 -5.94
N ALA A 66 -4.90 5.00 -4.68
CA ALA A 66 -4.35 6.25 -4.14
C ALA A 66 -2.81 6.24 -4.12
N LEU A 67 -2.16 5.12 -3.82
CA LEU A 67 -0.71 4.98 -3.92
C LEU A 67 -0.23 5.09 -5.37
N VAL A 68 -0.87 4.41 -6.33
CA VAL A 68 -0.51 4.53 -7.75
C VAL A 68 -0.57 5.99 -8.21
N ALA A 69 -1.67 6.67 -7.89
CA ALA A 69 -1.86 8.09 -8.20
C ALA A 69 -0.91 9.02 -7.41
N GLY A 70 -0.32 8.54 -6.31
CA GLY A 70 0.48 9.37 -5.41
C GLY A 70 -0.35 10.43 -4.68
N LEU A 71 -1.51 10.04 -4.18
CA LEU A 71 -2.42 10.87 -3.39
C LEU A 71 -2.24 10.57 -1.89
N LYS A 72 -1.89 11.60 -1.10
CA LYS A 72 -1.62 11.51 0.34
C LYS A 72 -0.69 10.33 0.67
N THR A 73 0.36 10.14 -0.12
CA THR A 73 1.15 8.91 -0.18
C THR A 73 1.57 8.39 1.20
N ARG A 74 2.12 9.27 2.05
CA ARG A 74 2.55 8.90 3.42
C ARG A 74 1.41 8.38 4.28
N TRP A 75 0.27 9.05 4.26
CA TRP A 75 -0.87 8.71 5.09
C TRP A 75 -1.59 7.47 4.59
N VAL A 76 -1.73 7.31 3.28
CA VAL A 76 -2.32 6.11 2.68
C VAL A 76 -1.44 4.89 2.97
N SER A 77 -0.13 5.00 2.78
CA SER A 77 0.79 3.90 3.07
C SER A 77 0.77 3.51 4.56
N LEU A 78 0.72 4.48 5.47
CA LEU A 78 0.58 4.24 6.90
C LEU A 78 -0.75 3.55 7.24
N ALA A 79 -1.86 3.99 6.62
CA ALA A 79 -3.18 3.41 6.87
C ALA A 79 -3.32 1.96 6.36
N LEU A 80 -2.48 1.54 5.41
CA LEU A 80 -2.47 0.18 4.89
C LEU A 80 -1.57 -0.78 5.70
N LEU A 81 -0.71 -0.26 6.60
CA LEU A 81 0.15 -1.11 7.43
C LEU A 81 -0.63 -2.12 8.30
N PRO A 82 -1.73 -1.76 8.98
CA PRO A 82 -2.50 -2.72 9.77
C PRO A 82 -3.02 -3.91 8.95
N VAL A 83 -3.35 -3.71 7.66
CA VAL A 83 -3.77 -4.80 6.76
C VAL A 83 -2.62 -5.78 6.53
N LEU A 84 -1.42 -5.27 6.27
CA LEU A 84 -0.22 -6.09 6.06
C LEU A 84 0.23 -6.81 7.33
N LEU A 85 0.13 -6.16 8.49
CA LEU A 85 0.42 -6.77 9.79
C LEU A 85 -0.61 -7.84 10.15
N GLY A 86 -1.89 -7.60 9.83
CA GLY A 86 -2.94 -8.61 9.94
C GLY A 86 -2.63 -9.83 9.08
N ALA A 87 -2.30 -9.63 7.81
CA ALA A 87 -1.86 -10.71 6.93
C ALA A 87 -0.64 -11.45 7.50
N ALA A 88 0.41 -10.74 7.94
CA ALA A 88 1.60 -11.35 8.53
C ALA A 88 1.25 -12.23 9.74
N SER A 89 0.32 -11.78 10.60
CA SER A 89 -0.12 -12.58 11.76
C SER A 89 -0.83 -13.88 11.37
N VAL A 90 -1.69 -13.84 10.34
CA VAL A 90 -2.39 -15.02 9.80
C VAL A 90 -1.41 -16.05 9.21
N HIS A 91 -0.30 -15.59 8.63
CA HIS A 91 0.70 -16.46 8.00
C HIS A 91 1.86 -16.88 8.93
N ALA A 92 1.94 -16.35 10.16
CA ALA A 92 3.09 -16.55 11.06
C ALA A 92 3.38 -18.03 11.38
N GLY A 93 2.34 -18.87 11.44
CA GLY A 93 2.46 -20.31 11.71
C GLY A 93 2.76 -21.18 10.47
N ASN A 94 2.70 -20.61 9.27
CA ASN A 94 2.78 -21.40 8.02
C ASN A 94 4.22 -21.68 7.57
N GLY A 95 5.22 -21.06 8.19
CA GLY A 95 6.61 -21.07 7.72
C GLY A 95 6.98 -19.84 6.89
N TRP A 96 8.25 -19.74 6.50
CA TRP A 96 8.81 -18.52 5.89
C TRP A 96 8.42 -18.34 4.42
N VAL A 97 8.70 -19.34 3.59
CA VAL A 97 8.65 -19.23 2.12
C VAL A 97 7.22 -19.13 1.57
N PHE A 98 7.02 -18.37 0.50
CA PHE A 98 5.72 -18.19 -0.15
C PHE A 98 5.04 -19.52 -0.59
N SER A 99 5.83 -20.57 -0.84
CA SER A 99 5.36 -21.89 -1.24
C SER A 99 4.92 -22.79 -0.08
N ALA A 100 5.01 -22.32 1.16
CA ALA A 100 4.51 -23.06 2.30
C ALA A 100 2.99 -23.26 2.22
N ALA A 101 2.47 -24.27 2.92
CA ALA A 101 1.03 -24.52 2.98
C ALA A 101 0.31 -23.28 3.52
N ASN A 102 -0.74 -22.83 2.82
CA ASN A 102 -1.47 -21.58 3.09
C ASN A 102 -0.64 -20.29 2.96
N GLY A 103 0.54 -20.34 2.32
CA GLY A 103 1.42 -19.20 2.08
C GLY A 103 2.24 -18.80 3.32
N GLY A 104 3.54 -18.56 3.12
CA GLY A 104 4.46 -18.15 4.19
C GLY A 104 4.39 -16.68 4.58
N TRP A 105 4.96 -16.35 5.74
CA TRP A 105 4.91 -14.99 6.30
C TRP A 105 5.89 -14.00 5.67
N GLU A 106 6.88 -14.45 4.88
CA GLU A 106 7.92 -13.58 4.33
C GLU A 106 7.34 -12.42 3.51
N TYR A 107 6.30 -12.72 2.74
CA TYR A 107 5.73 -11.81 1.76
C TYR A 107 4.95 -10.65 2.41
N PRO A 108 3.98 -10.89 3.30
CA PRO A 108 3.29 -9.80 3.99
C PRO A 108 4.24 -8.96 4.88
N VAL A 109 5.26 -9.56 5.50
CA VAL A 109 6.27 -8.81 6.27
C VAL A 109 7.12 -7.94 5.34
N TYR A 110 7.56 -8.47 4.20
CA TYR A 110 8.30 -7.68 3.20
C TYR A 110 7.49 -6.49 2.70
N LEU A 111 6.20 -6.70 2.38
CA LEU A 111 5.31 -5.61 1.99
C LEU A 111 5.13 -4.59 3.12
N ALA A 112 5.06 -5.02 4.39
CA ALA A 112 4.94 -4.10 5.52
C ALA A 112 6.17 -3.20 5.65
N ILE A 113 7.37 -3.76 5.45
CA ILE A 113 8.62 -2.99 5.45
C ILE A 113 8.66 -2.03 4.24
N ALA A 114 8.22 -2.48 3.06
CA ALA A 114 8.13 -1.63 1.87
C ALA A 114 7.14 -0.46 2.07
N ALA A 115 6.00 -0.71 2.72
CA ALA A 115 5.07 0.34 3.10
C ALA A 115 5.68 1.31 4.12
N LEU A 116 6.37 0.83 5.14
CA LEU A 116 7.08 1.69 6.09
C LEU A 116 8.14 2.55 5.39
N ALA A 117 8.91 1.97 4.47
CA ALA A 117 9.85 2.71 3.65
C ALA A 117 9.14 3.80 2.83
N GLN A 118 8.00 3.51 2.22
CA GLN A 118 7.21 4.49 1.47
C GLN A 118 6.69 5.63 2.37
N VAL A 119 6.26 5.33 3.60
CA VAL A 119 5.87 6.35 4.60
C VAL A 119 7.02 7.33 4.84
N LEU A 120 8.23 6.81 5.05
CA LEU A 120 9.42 7.62 5.33
C LEU A 120 9.87 8.43 4.10
N LEU A 121 9.93 7.79 2.93
CA LEU A 121 10.40 8.37 1.68
C LEU A 121 9.44 9.42 1.09
N GLY A 122 8.14 9.30 1.35
CA GLY A 122 7.14 10.24 0.80
C GLY A 122 6.71 9.89 -0.63
N SER A 123 6.35 10.90 -1.42
CA SER A 123 5.58 10.66 -2.65
C SER A 123 6.45 10.34 -3.87
N GLY A 124 7.69 10.84 -3.98
CA GLY A 124 8.52 10.62 -5.17
C GLY A 124 7.99 11.32 -6.43
N ALA A 125 8.50 10.93 -7.60
CA ALA A 125 8.15 11.52 -8.88
C ALA A 125 6.68 11.24 -9.28
N PHE A 126 6.11 12.13 -10.11
CA PHE A 126 4.78 12.02 -10.74
C PHE A 126 3.59 11.86 -9.78
N ALA A 127 3.76 12.12 -8.48
CA ALA A 127 2.67 12.05 -7.53
C ALA A 127 1.73 13.26 -7.66
N LEU A 128 0.41 13.02 -7.54
CA LEU A 128 -0.57 14.12 -7.46
C LEU A 128 -0.33 15.04 -6.25
N ASP A 129 0.29 14.53 -5.18
CA ASP A 129 0.72 15.33 -4.03
C ASP A 129 1.64 16.51 -4.42
N ASN A 130 2.40 16.38 -5.52
CA ASN A 130 3.34 17.40 -5.99
C ASN A 130 2.65 18.53 -6.78
N LEU A 131 1.35 18.40 -7.11
CA LEU A 131 0.59 19.43 -7.85
C LEU A 131 0.20 20.62 -6.97
N ARG A 132 0.40 20.56 -5.65
CA ARG A 132 0.07 21.66 -4.74
C ARG A 132 1.10 22.79 -4.87
N PRO A 133 0.69 24.02 -5.23
CA PRO A 133 1.61 25.16 -5.23
C PRO A 133 2.13 25.41 -3.81
N HIS A 134 3.45 25.52 -3.64
CA HIS A 134 4.03 26.03 -2.41
C HIS A 134 3.57 27.49 -2.22
N ARG A 135 2.63 27.73 -1.29
CA ARG A 135 2.08 29.07 -1.01
C ARG A 135 3.07 30.06 -0.34
N HIS A 136 4.37 29.80 -0.34
CA HIS A 136 5.37 30.52 0.46
C HIS A 136 6.42 31.30 -0.35
N ALA A 137 6.09 31.77 -1.56
CA ALA A 137 7.03 32.53 -2.39
C ALA A 137 6.68 34.01 -2.61
N LEU A 138 5.72 34.59 -1.87
CA LEU A 138 5.27 35.99 -2.09
C LEU A 138 5.60 36.97 -0.96
N ILE A 139 6.35 36.59 0.07
CA ILE A 139 6.70 37.52 1.18
C ILE A 139 8.14 38.08 1.08
N GLY A 140 8.97 37.59 0.14
CA GLY A 140 10.40 37.92 0.09
C GLY A 140 10.89 38.84 -1.02
N GLN A 141 10.03 39.37 -1.90
CA GLN A 141 10.46 40.21 -3.06
C GLN A 141 9.96 41.67 -2.99
N ALA A 142 9.53 42.14 -1.81
CA ALA A 142 9.05 43.50 -1.63
C ALA A 142 9.82 44.29 -0.54
N ALA A 143 11.09 43.97 -0.33
CA ALA A 143 11.98 44.72 0.56
C ALA A 143 13.27 45.11 -0.16
#